data_AF-A0A1L0B137-F1
#
_entry.id   AF-A0A1L0B137-F1
#
_cell.length_a   1.000
_cell.length_b   1.000
_cell.length_c   1.000
_cell.angle_alpha   90.00
_cell.angle_beta   90.00
_cell.angle_gamma   90.00
#
_symmetry.space_group_name_H-M   'P 1'
#
loop_
_entity.id
_entity.type
_entity.pdbx_description
1 polymer ?
#
loop_
_entity_poly.entity_id
_entity_poly.type
_entity_poly.pdbx_seq_one_letter_code
_entity_poly.pdbx_strand_id
1 'polypeptide(L)'
;MSTVNIQNKENLSFEPEINELINKFLQSLKTNSQPTSRSSYTISLETLNVLKKFIGFMKFHTTEEFMNNLKKLDLLMEGNIKPKGIIGSTVLKKEFCCGNMIRRVIFMLREEINNYNSSIKQTHDSEDNSASKPVGSMFDLLARLPKEQVSSSSNTKFKKFDIRATAINIIRELTDEVKNIDEQIFQIGVDLIHDNEILLIPTPDSKTILNFLINVKKDKNWKKRNFTCIITESYPNNLEKAQKFALKLSDLGIDTIIIPDSMVFAVMNKIGKVIIGCKQIFSNGSAIVSSTGVQTVVQCAKEFRVPIIVMAGLYKLSSLSPFDIKENYLEVGGSKLTGSLLPKQHKVVGDEGDYSRLIMVNNINDFIAAEFIDIIITNTGAYSPSFMYRVVADNYESA
;
A
#
# COMPACT_ATOMS: atom_id res chain seq x y z
N MET A 1 -3.47 -27.13 -0.96
CA MET A 1 -3.92 -27.04 -2.36
C MET A 1 -5.39 -27.44 -2.43
N SER A 2 -6.27 -26.44 -2.38
CA SER A 2 -7.54 -26.49 -3.09
C SER A 2 -7.46 -25.31 -4.07
N THR A 3 -6.96 -25.61 -5.26
CA THR A 3 -7.15 -24.73 -6.41
C THR A 3 -8.65 -24.55 -6.54
N VAL A 4 -9.14 -23.38 -6.12
CA VAL A 4 -10.50 -22.95 -6.45
C VAL A 4 -10.62 -23.13 -7.95
N ASN A 5 -11.57 -23.97 -8.39
CA ASN A 5 -11.82 -24.18 -9.81
C ASN A 5 -12.18 -22.82 -10.44
N ILE A 6 -11.20 -22.18 -11.09
CA ILE A 6 -11.30 -20.86 -11.74
C ILE A 6 -12.23 -20.91 -12.99
N GLN A 7 -12.80 -22.08 -13.30
CA GLN A 7 -13.71 -22.25 -14.45
C GLN A 7 -15.11 -21.65 -14.24
N ASN A 8 -15.53 -21.33 -13.02
CA ASN A 8 -16.77 -20.58 -12.78
C ASN A 8 -16.47 -19.09 -12.57
N LYS A 9 -16.07 -18.39 -13.64
CA LYS A 9 -16.02 -16.91 -13.69
C LYS A 9 -17.41 -16.26 -13.73
N GLU A 10 -18.47 -17.05 -13.61
CA GLU A 10 -19.84 -16.58 -13.62
C GLU A 10 -20.31 -16.25 -12.19
N ASN A 11 -20.40 -14.95 -11.93
CA ASN A 11 -21.35 -14.35 -11.00
C ASN A 11 -21.20 -14.70 -9.51
N LEU A 12 -20.18 -14.14 -8.86
CA LEU A 12 -20.22 -13.97 -7.41
C LEU A 12 -21.31 -12.96 -7.04
N SER A 13 -22.36 -13.42 -6.36
CA SER A 13 -23.37 -12.56 -5.74
C SER A 13 -23.42 -12.84 -4.24
N PHE A 14 -23.20 -11.81 -3.43
CA PHE A 14 -23.54 -11.85 -2.01
C PHE A 14 -25.03 -11.50 -1.82
N GLU A 15 -25.48 -11.40 -0.56
CA GLU A 15 -26.78 -10.81 -0.24
C GLU A 15 -26.93 -9.41 -0.85
N PRO A 16 -28.15 -9.00 -1.25
CA PRO A 16 -28.37 -7.76 -2.02
C PRO A 16 -27.86 -6.51 -1.30
N GLU A 17 -28.06 -6.41 0.01
CA GLU A 17 -27.59 -5.29 0.84
C GLU A 17 -26.06 -5.18 0.84
N ILE A 18 -25.37 -6.32 0.88
CA ILE A 18 -23.91 -6.39 0.85
C ILE A 18 -23.38 -5.95 -0.52
N ASN A 19 -24.04 -6.41 -1.59
CA ASN A 19 -23.66 -6.01 -2.95
C ASN A 19 -23.88 -4.51 -3.18
N GLU A 20 -24.94 -3.91 -2.63
CA GLU A 20 -25.18 -2.47 -2.72
C GLU A 20 -24.06 -1.66 -2.04
N LEU A 21 -23.67 -2.08 -0.83
CA LEU A 21 -22.57 -1.44 -0.09
C LEU A 21 -21.24 -1.54 -0.86
N ILE A 22 -20.91 -2.73 -1.36
CA ILE A 22 -19.70 -2.97 -2.16
C ILE A 22 -19.77 -2.13 -3.44
N ASN A 23 -20.88 -2.15 -4.17
CA ASN A 23 -21.03 -1.39 -5.41
C ASN A 23 -20.94 0.11 -5.18
N LYS A 24 -21.50 0.64 -4.09
CA LYS A 24 -21.34 2.04 -3.70
C LYS A 24 -19.89 2.39 -3.42
N PHE A 25 -19.17 1.52 -2.72
CA PHE A 25 -17.74 1.71 -2.47
C PHE A 25 -16.92 1.65 -3.77
N LEU A 26 -17.14 0.64 -4.62
CA LEU A 26 -16.49 0.51 -5.92
C LEU A 26 -16.83 1.66 -6.86
N GLN A 27 -18.06 2.15 -6.84
CA GLN A 27 -18.44 3.35 -7.56
C GLN A 27 -17.67 4.56 -7.01
N SER A 28 -17.56 4.72 -5.69
CA SER A 28 -16.76 5.81 -5.09
C SER A 28 -15.29 5.78 -5.49
N LEU A 29 -14.74 4.59 -5.77
CA LEU A 29 -13.39 4.41 -6.31
C LEU A 29 -13.32 4.76 -7.81
N LYS A 30 -14.39 4.50 -8.58
CA LYS A 30 -14.50 4.78 -10.03
C LYS A 30 -14.85 6.24 -10.37
N THR A 31 -15.85 6.84 -9.71
CA THR A 31 -16.40 8.17 -10.08
C THR A 31 -15.48 9.32 -9.71
N ASN A 32 -14.56 9.12 -8.77
CA ASN A 32 -13.60 10.15 -8.37
C ASN A 32 -12.30 10.03 -9.17
N SER A 33 -12.43 10.02 -10.50
CA SER A 33 -11.37 9.87 -11.51
C SER A 33 -10.40 11.07 -11.60
N GLN A 34 -10.13 11.72 -10.47
CA GLN A 34 -8.87 12.44 -10.26
C GLN A 34 -8.01 11.59 -9.32
N PRO A 35 -7.02 10.84 -9.86
CA PRO A 35 -6.14 9.96 -9.10
C PRO A 35 -5.30 10.70 -8.05
N THR A 36 -5.28 12.03 -8.10
CA THR A 36 -4.56 12.91 -7.19
C THR A 36 -5.35 13.29 -5.93
N SER A 37 -6.64 12.96 -5.82
CA SER A 37 -7.51 13.46 -4.73
C SER A 37 -7.65 12.53 -3.52
N ARG A 38 -7.57 11.21 -3.71
CA ARG A 38 -7.79 10.25 -2.63
C ARG A 38 -6.47 9.69 -2.14
N SER A 39 -6.19 9.89 -0.85
CA SER A 39 -4.98 9.39 -0.22
C SER A 39 -5.10 7.88 -0.01
N SER A 40 -4.01 7.13 -0.23
CA SER A 40 -3.89 5.72 0.14
C SER A 40 -4.41 5.44 1.55
N TYR A 41 -4.16 6.36 2.48
CA TYR A 41 -4.64 6.31 3.86
C TYR A 41 -6.18 6.27 3.96
N THR A 42 -6.85 7.18 3.25
CA THR A 42 -8.33 7.24 3.26
C THR A 42 -8.96 6.00 2.64
N ILE A 43 -8.34 5.45 1.59
CA ILE A 43 -8.78 4.23 0.93
C ILE A 43 -8.68 3.03 1.88
N SER A 44 -7.55 2.89 2.60
CA SER A 44 -7.37 1.81 3.57
C SER A 44 -8.40 1.85 4.70
N LEU A 45 -8.66 3.03 5.28
CA LEU A 45 -9.63 3.19 6.37
C LEU A 45 -11.06 2.88 5.90
N GLU A 46 -11.44 3.32 4.70
CA GLU A 46 -12.74 3.01 4.14
C GLU A 46 -12.89 1.52 3.82
N THR A 47 -11.83 0.89 3.31
CA THR A 47 -11.80 -0.55 3.04
C THR A 47 -12.02 -1.34 4.33
N LEU A 48 -11.34 -0.98 5.42
CA LEU A 48 -11.54 -1.60 6.73
C LEU A 48 -12.96 -1.39 7.26
N ASN A 49 -13.56 -0.22 7.05
CA ASN A 49 -14.95 0.04 7.43
C ASN A 49 -15.96 -0.77 6.60
N VAL A 50 -15.72 -0.92 5.29
CA VAL A 50 -16.51 -1.78 4.40
C VAL A 50 -16.38 -3.24 4.85
N LEU A 51 -15.17 -3.70 5.14
CA LEU A 51 -14.89 -5.06 5.59
C LEU A 51 -15.56 -5.35 6.94
N LYS A 52 -15.54 -4.40 7.88
CA LYS A 52 -16.24 -4.51 9.16
C LYS A 52 -17.75 -4.70 8.97
N LYS A 53 -18.37 -3.91 8.09
CA LYS A 53 -19.79 -4.04 7.76
C LYS A 53 -20.08 -5.37 7.04
N PHE A 54 -19.23 -5.76 6.10
CA PHE A 54 -19.33 -7.04 5.39
C PHE A 54 -19.35 -8.23 6.36
N ILE A 55 -18.40 -8.29 7.30
CA ILE A 55 -18.34 -9.37 8.30
C ILE A 55 -19.54 -9.36 9.27
N GLY A 56 -20.09 -8.17 9.54
CA GLY A 56 -21.30 -8.00 10.34
C GLY A 56 -22.54 -8.62 9.69
N PHE A 57 -22.73 -8.40 8.39
CA PHE A 57 -23.89 -8.89 7.63
C PHE A 57 -23.72 -10.33 7.11
N MET A 58 -22.47 -10.81 6.97
CA MET A 58 -22.21 -12.12 6.39
C MET A 58 -22.77 -13.27 7.23
N LYS A 59 -23.63 -14.08 6.62
CA LYS A 59 -24.07 -15.37 7.15
C LYS A 59 -23.09 -16.46 6.73
N PHE A 60 -22.76 -17.36 7.65
CA PHE A 60 -21.86 -18.48 7.41
C PHE A 60 -22.18 -19.62 8.38
N HIS A 61 -22.01 -20.85 7.91
CA HIS A 61 -22.18 -22.06 8.73
C HIS A 61 -20.83 -22.67 9.12
N THR A 62 -19.81 -22.50 8.28
CA THR A 62 -18.47 -23.08 8.48
C THR A 62 -17.38 -22.00 8.42
N THR A 63 -16.26 -22.22 9.10
CA THR A 63 -15.09 -21.34 9.05
C THR A 63 -14.45 -21.28 7.65
N GLU A 64 -14.47 -22.39 6.91
CA GLU A 64 -13.99 -22.42 5.52
C GLU A 64 -14.87 -21.58 4.59
N GLU A 65 -16.19 -21.62 4.78
CA GLU A 65 -17.14 -20.77 4.04
C GLU A 65 -16.87 -19.28 4.32
N PHE A 66 -16.61 -18.95 5.58
CA PHE A 66 -16.22 -17.60 6.00
C PHE A 66 -14.96 -17.12 5.26
N MET A 67 -13.90 -17.93 5.25
CA MET A 67 -12.64 -17.61 4.58
C MET A 67 -12.79 -17.53 3.06
N ASN A 68 -13.59 -18.42 2.46
CA ASN A 68 -13.86 -18.38 1.03
C ASN A 68 -14.62 -17.10 0.62
N ASN A 69 -15.57 -16.64 1.45
CA ASN A 69 -16.29 -15.38 1.18
C ASN A 69 -15.38 -14.15 1.29
N LEU A 70 -14.40 -14.14 2.20
CA LEU A 70 -13.37 -13.10 2.24
C LEU A 70 -12.44 -13.13 1.01
N LYS A 71 -12.03 -14.32 0.54
CA LYS A 71 -11.25 -14.46 -0.70
C LYS A 71 -12.03 -14.01 -1.93
N LYS A 72 -13.33 -14.31 -1.97
CA LYS A 72 -14.25 -13.82 -3.00
C LYS A 72 -14.32 -12.29 -3.01
N LEU A 73 -14.36 -11.66 -1.83
CA LEU A 73 -14.32 -10.21 -1.69
C LEU A 73 -12.99 -9.61 -2.19
N ASP A 74 -11.85 -10.22 -1.85
CA ASP A 74 -10.53 -9.81 -2.34
C ASP A 74 -10.49 -9.79 -3.88
N LEU A 75 -10.89 -10.91 -4.51
CA LEU A 75 -10.91 -11.03 -5.98
C LEU A 75 -11.86 -10.02 -6.67
N LEU A 76 -12.94 -9.63 -6.00
CA LEU A 76 -13.87 -8.60 -6.50
C LEU A 76 -13.28 -7.19 -6.37
N MET A 77 -12.62 -6.90 -5.25
CA MET A 77 -12.02 -5.58 -4.99
C MET A 77 -10.80 -5.31 -5.86
N GLU A 78 -10.05 -6.35 -6.23
CA GLU A 78 -8.95 -6.25 -7.19
C GLU A 78 -9.37 -6.19 -8.65
N GLY A 79 -10.65 -6.40 -8.94
CA GLY A 79 -11.17 -6.36 -10.31
C GLY A 79 -10.83 -7.58 -11.17
N ASN A 80 -10.36 -8.67 -10.57
CA ASN A 80 -10.16 -9.96 -11.25
C ASN A 80 -11.50 -10.62 -11.63
N ILE A 81 -12.60 -10.22 -10.97
CA ILE A 81 -13.97 -10.70 -11.21
C ILE A 81 -14.89 -9.50 -11.44
N LYS A 82 -15.78 -9.57 -12.43
CA LYS A 82 -16.80 -8.54 -12.68
C LYS A 82 -17.99 -8.72 -11.71
N PRO A 83 -18.44 -7.68 -10.97
CA PRO A 83 -19.70 -7.75 -10.25
C PRO A 83 -20.90 -7.80 -11.22
N LYS A 84 -21.95 -8.55 -10.86
CA LYS A 84 -23.23 -8.56 -11.61
C LYS A 84 -23.84 -7.15 -11.63
N GLY A 85 -24.26 -6.69 -12.81
CA GLY A 85 -25.09 -5.48 -12.97
C GLY A 85 -24.35 -4.17 -13.26
N ILE A 86 -23.02 -4.15 -13.35
CA ILE A 86 -22.26 -2.96 -13.75
C ILE A 86 -21.76 -3.13 -15.19
N ILE A 87 -22.39 -2.40 -16.12
CA ILE A 87 -21.91 -2.23 -17.50
C ILE A 87 -20.76 -1.21 -17.44
N GLY A 88 -19.53 -1.70 -17.39
CA GLY A 88 -18.34 -0.84 -17.35
C GLY A 88 -17.12 -1.59 -16.84
N SER A 89 -15.95 -1.27 -17.39
CA SER A 89 -14.67 -1.98 -17.24
C SER A 89 -14.34 -2.42 -15.81
N THR A 90 -13.63 -3.55 -15.74
CA THR A 90 -12.93 -4.13 -14.58
C THR A 90 -12.50 -3.05 -13.59
N VAL A 91 -12.97 -3.22 -12.35
CA VAL A 91 -12.71 -2.33 -11.22
C VAL A 91 -11.20 -2.21 -10.99
N LEU A 92 -10.72 -0.98 -10.83
CA LEU A 92 -9.35 -0.52 -10.53
C LEU A 92 -8.27 -1.59 -10.26
N LYS A 93 -7.53 -1.99 -11.29
CA LYS A 93 -6.25 -2.73 -11.16
C LYS A 93 -5.13 -1.93 -10.45
N LYS A 94 -5.37 -0.67 -10.09
CA LYS A 94 -4.32 0.34 -9.82
C LYS A 94 -4.26 0.84 -8.37
N GLU A 95 -5.24 0.49 -7.54
CA GLU A 95 -5.26 0.84 -6.11
C GLU A 95 -5.02 -0.41 -5.24
N PHE A 96 -3.76 -0.63 -4.87
CA PHE A 96 -3.30 -1.84 -4.17
C PHE A 96 -3.68 -1.89 -2.68
N CYS A 97 -3.85 -0.73 -2.05
CA CYS A 97 -4.13 -0.64 -0.61
C CYS A 97 -5.40 -1.38 -0.20
N CYS A 98 -6.44 -1.40 -1.05
CA CYS A 98 -7.68 -2.14 -0.79
C CYS A 98 -7.40 -3.64 -0.62
N GLY A 99 -6.75 -4.26 -1.60
CA GLY A 99 -6.43 -5.70 -1.58
C GLY A 99 -5.45 -6.05 -0.46
N ASN A 100 -4.44 -5.20 -0.24
CA ASN A 100 -3.48 -5.40 0.84
C ASN A 100 -4.18 -5.48 2.21
N MET A 101 -5.10 -4.57 2.52
CA MET A 101 -5.82 -4.62 3.81
C MET A 101 -6.66 -5.89 3.97
N ILE A 102 -7.33 -6.34 2.91
CA ILE A 102 -8.16 -7.56 2.96
C ILE A 102 -7.28 -8.79 3.17
N ARG A 103 -6.16 -8.90 2.45
CA ARG A 103 -5.21 -10.01 2.60
C ARG A 103 -4.57 -10.06 3.98
N ARG A 104 -4.26 -8.90 4.55
CA ARG A 104 -3.70 -8.83 5.90
C ARG A 104 -4.69 -9.34 6.94
N VAL A 105 -5.97 -8.98 6.81
CA VAL A 105 -7.04 -9.53 7.67
C VAL A 105 -7.19 -11.03 7.49
N ILE A 106 -7.15 -11.53 6.24
CA ILE A 106 -7.21 -12.97 5.93
C ILE A 106 -6.02 -13.72 6.58
N PHE A 107 -4.82 -13.15 6.51
CA PHE A 107 -3.61 -13.71 7.09
C PHE A 107 -3.69 -13.79 8.61
N MET A 108 -3.97 -12.67 9.29
CA MET A 108 -4.10 -12.64 10.76
C MET A 108 -5.20 -13.58 11.26
N LEU A 109 -6.33 -13.66 10.55
CA LEU A 109 -7.39 -14.61 10.89
C LEU A 109 -6.95 -16.06 10.75
N ARG A 110 -6.17 -16.38 9.71
CA ARG A 110 -5.66 -17.73 9.50
C ARG A 110 -4.65 -18.11 10.59
N GLU A 111 -3.80 -17.19 11.03
CA GLU A 111 -2.90 -17.41 12.16
C GLU A 111 -3.67 -17.69 13.46
N GLU A 112 -4.69 -16.90 13.77
CA GLU A 112 -5.56 -17.13 14.93
C GLU A 112 -6.28 -18.49 14.87
N ILE A 113 -6.79 -18.89 13.70
CA ILE A 113 -7.41 -20.21 13.51
C ILE A 113 -6.38 -21.33 13.69
N ASN A 114 -5.15 -21.15 13.18
CA ASN A 114 -4.07 -22.13 13.33
C ASN A 114 -3.63 -22.26 14.80
N ASN A 115 -3.55 -21.14 15.53
CA ASN A 115 -3.25 -21.11 16.96
C ASN A 115 -4.35 -21.79 17.79
N TYR A 116 -5.61 -21.58 17.43
CA TYR A 116 -6.72 -22.30 18.05
C TYR A 116 -6.65 -23.81 17.78
N ASN A 117 -6.42 -24.22 16.53
CA ASN A 117 -6.29 -25.63 16.16
C ASN A 117 -5.05 -26.31 16.78
N SER A 118 -3.95 -25.59 16.96
CA SER A 118 -2.76 -26.12 17.62
C SER A 118 -3.00 -26.33 19.11
N SER A 119 -3.72 -25.43 19.78
CA SER A 119 -4.14 -25.60 21.18
C SER A 119 -5.04 -26.82 21.38
N ILE A 120 -5.94 -27.11 20.45
CA ILE A 120 -6.77 -28.33 20.48
C ILE A 120 -5.90 -29.59 20.34
N LYS A 121 -4.94 -29.60 19.42
CA LYS A 121 -4.05 -30.76 19.22
C LYS A 121 -3.14 -31.01 20.41
N GLN A 122 -2.62 -29.95 21.04
CA GLN A 122 -1.80 -30.08 22.26
C GLN A 122 -2.57 -30.68 23.44
N THR A 123 -3.90 -30.51 23.51
CA THR A 123 -4.70 -31.19 24.55
C THR A 123 -4.94 -32.68 24.27
N HIS A 124 -4.74 -33.15 23.04
CA HIS A 124 -4.94 -34.55 22.64
C HIS A 124 -3.62 -35.35 22.56
N ASP A 125 -2.49 -34.70 22.29
CA ASP A 125 -1.17 -35.33 22.12
C ASP A 125 -0.25 -35.12 23.36
N SER A 126 -0.74 -35.44 24.56
CA SER A 126 0.09 -35.38 25.80
C SER A 126 1.07 -36.55 25.96
N GLU A 127 1.11 -37.49 25.01
CA GLU A 127 2.06 -38.60 24.99
C GLU A 127 2.70 -38.65 23.59
N ASP A 128 4.01 -38.40 23.56
CA ASP A 128 4.94 -38.58 22.43
C ASP A 128 4.88 -37.58 21.25
N ASN A 129 5.68 -36.50 21.34
CA ASN A 129 6.80 -36.22 20.40
C ASN A 129 7.39 -34.81 20.60
N SER A 130 8.48 -34.73 21.35
CA SER A 130 9.43 -33.61 21.37
C SER A 130 10.34 -33.64 20.13
N ALA A 131 9.75 -33.52 18.94
CA ALA A 131 10.50 -33.31 17.71
C ALA A 131 10.20 -31.89 17.21
N SER A 132 11.21 -31.02 17.31
CA SER A 132 11.24 -29.72 16.67
C SER A 132 10.81 -29.86 15.20
N LYS A 133 9.67 -29.28 14.84
CA LYS A 133 9.19 -29.25 13.46
C LYS A 133 10.27 -28.61 12.58
N PRO A 134 10.59 -29.17 11.40
CA PRO A 134 11.61 -28.59 10.53
C PRO A 134 11.19 -27.18 10.09
N VAL A 135 12.07 -26.21 10.35
CA VAL A 135 11.84 -24.76 10.28
C VAL A 135 11.85 -24.23 8.83
N GLY A 136 11.59 -25.08 7.84
CA GLY A 136 11.56 -24.71 6.43
C GLY A 136 10.16 -24.89 5.83
N SER A 137 9.54 -23.81 5.37
CA SER A 137 8.24 -23.81 4.68
C SER A 137 8.17 -24.85 3.54
N MET A 138 9.30 -25.11 2.86
CA MET A 138 9.41 -26.13 1.81
C MET A 138 9.30 -27.57 2.33
N PHE A 139 9.86 -27.87 3.50
CA PHE A 139 9.88 -29.22 4.07
C PHE A 139 8.50 -29.62 4.61
N ASP A 140 7.74 -28.69 5.19
CA ASP A 140 6.40 -28.97 5.70
C ASP A 140 5.39 -29.30 4.58
N LEU A 141 5.54 -28.66 3.40
CA LEU A 141 4.74 -29.00 2.23
C LEU A 141 5.09 -30.37 1.64
N LEU A 142 6.37 -30.74 1.62
CA LEU A 142 6.81 -32.05 1.13
C LEU A 142 6.45 -33.18 2.10
N ALA A 143 6.46 -32.92 3.41
CA ALA A 143 6.10 -33.89 4.44
C ALA A 143 4.58 -34.12 4.56
N ARG A 144 3.75 -33.27 3.94
CA ARG A 144 2.29 -33.45 3.88
C ARG A 144 1.93 -34.60 2.93
N LEU A 145 1.85 -35.81 3.47
CA LEU A 145 1.08 -36.88 2.85
C LEU A 145 -0.41 -36.47 2.80
N PRO A 146 -1.16 -36.81 1.73
CA PRO A 146 -2.59 -36.52 1.66
C PRO A 146 -3.29 -37.26 2.79
N LYS A 147 -3.77 -36.50 3.79
CA LYS A 147 -4.58 -37.08 4.87
C LYS A 147 -5.93 -37.47 4.28
N GLU A 148 -6.22 -38.77 4.28
CA GLU A 148 -7.59 -39.27 4.17
C GLU A 148 -8.46 -38.58 5.22
N GLN A 149 -9.68 -38.25 4.82
CA GLN A 149 -10.66 -37.55 5.66
C GLN A 149 -11.05 -38.44 6.84
N VAL A 150 -10.33 -38.34 7.95
CA VAL A 150 -10.78 -38.91 9.22
C VAL A 150 -11.83 -37.96 9.78
N SER A 151 -13.10 -38.33 9.59
CA SER A 151 -14.24 -37.77 10.30
C SER A 151 -14.15 -38.17 11.78
N SER A 152 -13.36 -37.44 12.58
CA SER A 152 -13.38 -37.58 14.04
C SER A 152 -14.51 -36.72 14.60
N SER A 153 -15.68 -37.34 14.77
CA SER A 153 -16.72 -36.87 15.66
C SER A 153 -16.24 -36.98 17.11
N SER A 154 -15.57 -35.95 17.64
CA SER A 154 -15.30 -35.83 19.08
C SER A 154 -16.15 -34.72 19.70
N ASN A 155 -17.17 -35.14 20.44
CA ASN A 155 -17.94 -34.28 21.33
C ASN A 155 -17.08 -33.89 22.54
N THR A 156 -16.41 -32.75 22.46
CA THR A 156 -15.82 -32.08 23.62
C THR A 156 -16.26 -30.61 23.62
N LYS A 157 -16.75 -30.14 24.76
CA LYS A 157 -17.24 -28.75 24.95
C LYS A 157 -16.07 -27.77 24.93
N PHE A 158 -15.50 -27.52 23.76
CA PHE A 158 -14.60 -26.40 23.55
C PHE A 158 -15.40 -25.10 23.47
N LYS A 159 -14.85 -24.00 24.00
CA LYS A 159 -15.38 -22.65 23.74
C LYS A 159 -15.52 -22.49 22.22
N LYS A 160 -16.74 -22.28 21.74
CA LYS A 160 -17.03 -22.01 20.34
C LYS A 160 -16.14 -20.84 19.91
N PHE A 161 -15.19 -21.09 19.00
CA PHE A 161 -14.35 -20.03 18.45
C PHE A 161 -15.24 -19.05 17.69
N ASP A 162 -15.40 -17.86 18.24
CA ASP A 162 -16.19 -16.80 17.60
C ASP A 162 -15.32 -16.09 16.56
N ILE A 163 -15.23 -16.69 15.38
CA ILE A 163 -14.47 -16.15 14.24
C ILE A 163 -14.89 -14.73 13.87
N ARG A 164 -16.16 -14.37 14.09
CA ARG A 164 -16.66 -13.03 13.79
C ARG A 164 -16.12 -12.01 14.80
N ALA A 165 -16.16 -12.33 16.09
CA ALA A 165 -15.60 -11.46 17.11
C ALA A 165 -14.09 -11.26 16.93
N THR A 166 -13.34 -12.34 16.64
CA THR A 166 -11.91 -12.28 16.36
C THR A 166 -11.62 -11.40 15.14
N ALA A 167 -12.38 -11.56 14.04
CA ALA A 167 -12.22 -10.72 12.86
C ALA A 167 -12.48 -9.23 13.10
N ILE A 168 -13.51 -8.90 13.90
CA ILE A 168 -13.81 -7.51 14.24
C ILE A 168 -12.69 -6.90 15.09
N ASN A 169 -12.09 -7.68 15.99
CA ASN A 169 -10.97 -7.23 16.80
C ASN A 169 -9.71 -6.98 15.94
N ILE A 170 -9.37 -7.89 15.03
CA ILE A 170 -8.27 -7.72 14.07
C ILE A 170 -8.47 -6.45 13.23
N ILE A 171 -9.68 -6.21 12.73
CA ILE A 171 -9.98 -4.99 11.95
C ILE A 171 -9.79 -3.73 12.78
N ARG A 172 -10.17 -3.74 14.07
CA ARG A 172 -9.95 -2.60 14.97
C ARG A 172 -8.46 -2.34 15.18
N GLU A 173 -7.69 -3.40 15.46
CA GLU A 173 -6.24 -3.31 15.64
C GLU A 173 -5.57 -2.72 14.39
N LEU A 174 -5.89 -3.23 13.19
CA LEU A 174 -5.37 -2.69 11.93
C LEU A 174 -5.81 -1.24 11.69
N THR A 175 -7.02 -0.87 12.12
CA THR A 175 -7.50 0.51 12.00
C THR A 175 -6.67 1.46 12.87
N ASP A 176 -6.32 1.04 14.08
CA ASP A 176 -5.54 1.85 15.01
C ASP A 176 -4.05 1.85 14.63
N GLU A 177 -3.52 0.74 14.10
CA GLU A 177 -2.19 0.70 13.49
C GLU A 177 -2.08 1.71 12.34
N VAL A 178 -3.05 1.73 11.40
CA VAL A 178 -3.03 2.67 10.27
C VAL A 178 -3.07 4.13 10.74
N LYS A 179 -3.76 4.45 11.85
CA LYS A 179 -3.78 5.81 12.39
C LYS A 179 -2.45 6.23 13.02
N ASN A 180 -1.74 5.31 13.67
CA ASN A 180 -0.54 5.61 14.45
C ASN A 180 0.78 5.49 13.66
N ILE A 181 0.70 5.24 12.34
CA ILE A 181 1.87 5.10 11.46
C ILE A 181 2.85 6.29 11.54
N ASP A 182 2.35 7.51 11.64
CA ASP A 182 3.18 8.72 11.49
C ASP A 182 4.05 8.91 12.75
N GLU A 183 3.53 8.54 13.92
CA GLU A 183 4.29 8.56 15.18
C GLU A 183 5.36 7.48 15.20
N GLN A 184 5.02 6.26 14.74
CA GLN A 184 5.96 5.14 14.68
C GLN A 184 7.10 5.40 13.70
N ILE A 185 6.80 5.92 12.51
CA ILE A 185 7.81 6.32 11.51
C ILE A 185 8.70 7.44 12.06
N PHE A 186 8.13 8.39 12.81
CA PHE A 186 8.89 9.46 13.44
C PHE A 186 9.95 8.95 14.44
N GLN A 187 9.58 8.03 15.33
CA GLN A 187 10.51 7.47 16.33
C GLN A 187 11.72 6.79 15.69
N ILE A 188 11.53 6.13 14.54
CA ILE A 188 12.62 5.42 13.84
C ILE A 188 13.42 6.38 12.96
N GLY A 189 12.74 7.31 12.28
CA GLY A 189 13.36 8.16 11.27
C GLY A 189 14.13 9.35 11.82
N VAL A 190 13.86 9.79 13.05
CA VAL A 190 14.49 11.00 13.65
C VAL A 190 16.01 10.90 13.72
N ASP A 191 16.55 9.68 13.90
CA ASP A 191 17.99 9.44 14.02
C ASP A 191 18.73 9.55 12.66
N LEU A 192 17.99 9.48 11.54
CA LEU A 192 18.57 9.53 10.20
C LEU A 192 18.80 10.95 9.69
N ILE A 193 18.18 11.96 10.28
CA ILE A 193 18.41 13.36 9.90
C ILE A 193 19.55 13.92 10.76
N HIS A 194 20.45 14.68 10.14
CA HIS A 194 21.53 15.37 10.85
C HIS A 194 21.37 16.90 10.80
N ASP A 195 22.12 17.58 11.67
CA ASP A 195 22.11 19.04 11.74
C ASP A 195 22.82 19.66 10.51
N ASN A 196 22.29 20.78 10.04
CA ASN A 196 22.71 21.50 8.83
C ASN A 196 22.72 20.64 7.55
N GLU A 197 21.84 19.64 7.50
CA GLU A 197 21.70 18.78 6.33
C GLU A 197 20.69 19.35 5.31
N ILE A 198 20.95 19.09 4.03
CA ILE A 198 20.06 19.45 2.93
C ILE A 198 19.32 18.20 2.46
N LEU A 199 18.00 18.20 2.60
CA LEU A 199 17.11 17.10 2.25
C LEU A 199 16.37 17.40 0.95
N LEU A 200 16.43 16.50 -0.03
CA LEU A 200 15.62 16.59 -1.24
C LEU A 200 14.34 15.76 -1.10
N ILE A 201 13.19 16.37 -1.39
CA ILE A 201 11.87 15.77 -1.30
C ILE A 201 11.19 15.87 -2.66
N PRO A 202 11.18 14.78 -3.45
CA PRO A 202 10.53 14.77 -4.75
C PRO A 202 9.03 14.40 -4.69
N THR A 203 8.50 14.11 -3.49
CA THR A 203 7.11 13.67 -3.26
C THR A 203 6.34 14.62 -2.35
N PRO A 204 5.96 15.83 -2.85
CA PRO A 204 5.27 16.85 -2.05
C PRO A 204 3.84 16.47 -1.65
N ASP A 205 3.28 15.43 -2.25
CA ASP A 205 1.94 14.90 -1.96
C ASP A 205 1.88 14.00 -0.72
N SER A 206 3.04 13.56 -0.22
CA SER A 206 3.14 12.64 0.92
C SER A 206 2.88 13.35 2.26
N LYS A 207 1.74 13.02 2.88
CA LYS A 207 1.41 13.47 4.25
C LYS A 207 2.35 12.89 5.31
N THR A 208 2.82 11.66 5.12
CA THR A 208 3.72 11.00 6.07
C THR A 208 5.04 11.76 6.18
N ILE A 209 5.60 12.22 5.06
CA ILE A 209 6.83 13.05 5.08
C ILE A 209 6.56 14.41 5.68
N LEU A 210 5.44 15.04 5.33
CA LEU A 210 5.06 16.33 5.92
C LEU A 210 4.98 16.22 7.46
N ASN A 211 4.21 15.25 7.97
CA ASN A 211 4.03 15.03 9.40
C ASN A 211 5.35 14.65 10.08
N PHE A 212 6.19 13.84 9.42
CA PHE A 212 7.51 13.48 9.90
C PHE A 212 8.39 14.73 10.11
N LEU A 213 8.53 15.60 9.10
CA LEU A 213 9.36 16.81 9.21
C LEU A 213 8.82 17.80 10.25
N ILE A 214 7.49 17.93 10.34
CA ILE A 214 6.83 18.74 11.38
C ILE A 214 7.16 18.20 12.77
N ASN A 215 7.10 16.88 12.96
CA ASN A 215 7.38 16.24 14.24
C ASN A 215 8.86 16.36 14.61
N VAL A 216 9.77 16.24 13.63
CA VAL A 216 11.21 16.48 13.82
C VAL A 216 11.45 17.90 14.32
N LYS A 217 10.86 18.94 13.72
CA LYS A 217 11.07 20.32 14.18
C LYS A 217 10.45 20.60 15.55
N LYS A 218 9.33 19.95 15.88
CA LYS A 218 8.65 20.10 17.18
C LYS A 218 9.38 19.40 18.33
N ASP A 219 10.20 18.40 18.04
CA ASP A 219 10.88 17.63 19.06
C ASP A 219 11.86 18.51 19.88
N LYS A 220 11.92 18.24 21.19
CA LYS A 220 12.72 19.05 22.14
C LYS A 220 14.20 19.01 21.81
N ASN A 221 14.69 17.85 21.35
CA ASN A 221 16.09 17.63 21.00
C ASN A 221 16.51 18.41 19.74
N TRP A 222 15.54 18.75 18.89
CA TRP A 222 15.74 19.38 17.58
C TRP A 222 15.49 20.88 17.57
N LYS A 223 15.11 21.49 18.70
CA LYS A 223 14.89 22.94 18.78
C LYS A 223 16.12 23.79 18.40
N LYS A 224 17.33 23.23 18.51
CA LYS A 224 18.59 23.92 18.19
C LYS A 224 19.16 23.54 16.83
N ARG A 225 18.63 22.48 16.21
CA ARG A 225 19.14 21.95 14.94
C ARG A 225 18.32 22.51 13.79
N ASN A 226 19.01 22.83 12.71
CA ASN A 226 18.41 23.35 11.49
C ASN A 226 18.72 22.40 10.33
N PHE A 227 17.78 22.26 9.41
CA PHE A 227 17.96 21.52 8.17
C PHE A 227 17.19 22.24 7.09
N THR A 228 17.65 22.08 5.85
CA THR A 228 17.04 22.73 4.69
C THR A 228 16.32 21.67 3.86
N CYS A 229 15.09 21.95 3.46
CA CYS A 229 14.33 21.09 2.56
C CYS A 229 14.26 21.71 1.16
N ILE A 230 14.77 20.97 0.19
CA ILE A 230 14.58 21.24 -1.23
C ILE A 230 13.41 20.38 -1.72
N ILE A 231 12.40 21.01 -2.32
CA ILE A 231 11.18 20.36 -2.79
C ILE A 231 11.10 20.51 -4.30
N THR A 232 10.87 19.41 -5.01
CA THR A 232 10.61 19.48 -6.45
C THR A 232 9.13 19.75 -6.70
N GLU A 233 8.81 20.52 -7.74
CA GLU A 233 7.43 20.90 -8.03
C GLU A 233 6.58 19.75 -8.61
N SER A 234 7.21 18.70 -9.17
CA SER A 234 6.54 17.54 -9.79
C SER A 234 5.45 17.99 -10.77
N TYR A 235 5.88 18.78 -11.74
CA TYR A 235 5.01 19.37 -12.76
C TYR A 235 4.55 18.28 -13.74
N PRO A 236 3.27 18.26 -14.19
CA PRO A 236 2.20 19.24 -13.93
C PRO A 236 1.27 18.87 -12.75
N ASN A 237 1.40 17.67 -12.18
CA ASN A 237 0.34 17.08 -11.36
C ASN A 237 0.28 17.61 -9.92
N ASN A 238 1.43 17.91 -9.31
CA ASN A 238 1.53 18.19 -7.88
C ASN A 238 2.05 19.61 -7.56
N LEU A 239 2.09 20.52 -8.52
CA LEU A 239 2.62 21.88 -8.35
C LEU A 239 1.94 22.64 -7.19
N GLU A 240 0.61 22.65 -7.12
CA GLU A 240 -0.10 23.30 -6.00
C GLU A 240 0.17 22.62 -4.65
N LYS A 241 0.36 21.30 -4.65
CA LYS A 241 0.67 20.55 -3.42
C LYS A 241 2.09 20.85 -2.96
N ALA A 242 3.05 20.97 -3.87
CA ALA A 242 4.42 21.38 -3.59
C ALA A 242 4.49 22.76 -2.95
N GLN A 243 3.77 23.74 -3.51
CA GLN A 243 3.70 25.09 -2.95
C GLN A 243 3.08 25.09 -1.54
N LYS A 244 1.97 24.37 -1.34
CA LYS A 244 1.32 24.23 -0.03
C LYS A 244 2.22 23.49 0.98
N PHE A 245 2.97 22.50 0.53
CA PHE A 245 3.89 21.74 1.36
C PHE A 245 5.06 22.62 1.82
N ALA A 246 5.67 23.37 0.91
CA ALA A 246 6.74 24.31 1.21
C ALA A 246 6.28 25.41 2.19
N LEU A 247 5.11 26.01 1.94
CA LEU A 247 4.55 27.05 2.81
C LEU A 247 4.34 26.55 4.25
N LYS A 248 3.79 25.35 4.42
CA LYS A 248 3.62 24.75 5.75
C LYS A 248 4.92 24.50 6.50
N LEU A 249 6.00 24.16 5.79
CA LEU A 249 7.32 23.97 6.42
C LEU A 249 7.97 25.32 6.74
N SER A 250 7.82 26.31 5.86
CA SER A 250 8.30 27.67 6.08
C SER A 250 7.63 28.33 7.30
N ASP A 251 6.31 28.15 7.46
CA ASP A 251 5.55 28.64 8.63
C ASP A 251 6.08 28.09 9.97
N LEU A 252 6.75 26.93 9.95
CA LEU A 252 7.36 26.30 11.11
C LEU A 252 8.83 26.67 11.32
N GLY A 253 9.38 27.58 10.50
CA GLY A 253 10.77 28.00 10.56
C GLY A 253 11.76 26.93 10.08
N ILE A 254 11.34 26.11 9.09
CA ILE A 254 12.24 25.22 8.35
C ILE A 254 12.62 25.92 7.05
N ASP A 255 13.92 25.98 6.75
CA ASP A 255 14.41 26.57 5.51
C ASP A 255 13.96 25.71 4.34
N THR A 256 13.12 26.28 3.47
CA THR A 256 12.52 25.53 2.35
C THR A 256 12.76 26.23 1.03
N ILE A 257 13.11 25.44 0.01
CA ILE A 257 13.41 25.91 -1.33
C ILE A 257 12.62 25.06 -2.31
N ILE A 258 11.83 25.69 -3.18
CA ILE A 258 11.16 25.01 -4.28
C ILE A 258 12.07 25.08 -5.50
N ILE A 259 12.30 23.95 -6.16
CA ILE A 259 13.05 23.87 -7.41
C ILE A 259 12.17 23.27 -8.53
N PRO A 260 12.40 23.67 -9.79
CA PRO A 260 11.82 22.98 -10.92
C PRO A 260 12.48 21.61 -11.10
N ASP A 261 11.75 20.68 -11.71
CA ASP A 261 12.22 19.30 -11.91
C ASP A 261 13.49 19.23 -12.78
N SER A 262 13.70 20.22 -13.66
CA SER A 262 14.91 20.34 -14.49
C SER A 262 16.19 20.67 -13.71
N MET A 263 16.07 21.28 -12.53
CA MET A 263 17.21 21.74 -11.72
C MET A 263 17.76 20.66 -10.80
N VAL A 264 17.05 19.53 -10.64
CA VAL A 264 17.40 18.43 -9.73
C VAL A 264 18.85 17.96 -9.92
N PHE A 265 19.28 17.75 -11.16
CA PHE A 265 20.64 17.29 -11.45
C PHE A 265 21.71 18.32 -11.03
N ALA A 266 21.43 19.61 -11.19
CA ALA A 266 22.37 20.68 -10.88
C ALA A 266 22.56 20.89 -9.37
N VAL A 267 21.54 20.60 -8.55
CA VAL A 267 21.62 20.75 -7.09
C VAL A 267 22.01 19.47 -6.36
N MET A 268 22.04 18.32 -7.06
CA MET A 268 22.26 17.00 -6.45
C MET A 268 23.58 16.89 -5.69
N ASN A 269 24.62 17.59 -6.12
CA ASN A 269 25.92 17.62 -5.45
C ASN A 269 25.91 18.23 -4.04
N LYS A 270 24.90 19.02 -3.68
CA LYS A 270 24.75 19.65 -2.35
C LYS A 270 23.78 18.88 -1.45
N ILE A 271 23.01 17.97 -2.01
CA ILE A 271 21.97 17.24 -1.28
C ILE A 271 22.64 16.13 -0.46
N GLY A 272 22.28 16.05 0.82
CA GLY A 272 22.78 15.01 1.73
C GLY A 272 21.96 13.72 1.63
N LYS A 273 20.62 13.84 1.58
CA LYS A 273 19.69 12.71 1.54
C LYS A 273 18.48 13.01 0.66
N VAL A 274 17.95 11.99 0.00
CA VAL A 274 16.66 12.06 -0.71
C VAL A 274 15.62 11.30 0.10
N ILE A 275 14.50 11.94 0.44
CA ILE A 275 13.39 11.31 1.18
C ILE A 275 12.17 11.20 0.29
N ILE A 276 11.71 9.97 0.05
CA ILE A 276 10.65 9.63 -0.91
C ILE A 276 9.46 9.00 -0.19
N GLY A 277 8.27 9.50 -0.48
CA GLY A 277 7.01 8.95 0.01
C GLY A 277 6.40 8.03 -1.04
N CYS A 278 6.07 6.80 -0.68
CA CYS A 278 5.54 5.84 -1.64
C CYS A 278 4.01 5.73 -1.56
N LYS A 279 3.39 5.38 -2.70
CA LYS A 279 2.01 4.91 -2.79
C LYS A 279 1.94 3.42 -2.45
N GLN A 280 2.89 2.64 -2.95
CA GLN A 280 2.92 1.18 -2.81
C GLN A 280 4.37 0.66 -2.76
N ILE A 281 4.62 -0.39 -1.97
CA ILE A 281 5.88 -1.14 -1.92
C ILE A 281 5.58 -2.61 -2.25
N PHE A 282 6.45 -3.22 -3.04
CA PHE A 282 6.33 -4.62 -3.46
C PHE A 282 7.25 -5.55 -2.66
N SER A 283 7.01 -6.86 -2.79
CA SER A 283 7.79 -7.92 -2.13
C SER A 283 9.29 -7.92 -2.49
N ASN A 284 9.64 -7.49 -3.70
CA ASN A 284 11.03 -7.32 -4.14
C ASN A 284 11.69 -6.03 -3.62
N GLY A 285 10.96 -5.20 -2.89
CA GLY A 285 11.42 -3.91 -2.37
C GLY A 285 11.35 -2.74 -3.36
N SER A 286 10.85 -2.97 -4.58
CA SER A 286 10.54 -1.87 -5.50
C SER A 286 9.31 -1.09 -5.04
N ALA A 287 9.20 0.17 -5.46
CA ALA A 287 8.16 1.06 -4.98
C ALA A 287 7.48 1.83 -6.11
N ILE A 288 6.18 2.09 -5.94
CA ILE A 288 5.42 3.03 -6.76
C ILE A 288 5.24 4.31 -5.97
N VAL A 289 5.47 5.42 -6.64
CA VAL A 289 5.34 6.77 -6.10
C VAL A 289 4.24 7.52 -6.84
N SER A 290 3.52 8.38 -6.12
CA SER A 290 2.36 9.14 -6.62
C SER A 290 2.74 10.49 -7.27
N SER A 291 4.03 10.80 -7.27
CA SER A 291 4.60 11.98 -7.93
C SER A 291 5.40 11.55 -9.16
N THR A 292 5.29 12.34 -10.22
CA THR A 292 6.05 12.18 -11.46
C THR A 292 7.40 12.87 -11.35
N GLY A 293 8.39 12.40 -12.09
CA GLY A 293 9.76 12.93 -12.09
C GLY A 293 10.61 12.40 -10.94
N VAL A 294 10.11 11.46 -10.14
CA VAL A 294 10.87 10.86 -9.03
C VAL A 294 11.91 9.89 -9.57
N GLN A 295 11.63 9.22 -10.69
CA GLN A 295 12.60 8.31 -11.30
C GLN A 295 13.88 9.03 -11.77
N THR A 296 13.76 10.27 -12.28
CA THR A 296 14.93 11.06 -12.67
C THR A 296 15.73 11.50 -11.44
N VAL A 297 15.05 11.92 -10.36
CA VAL A 297 15.66 12.25 -9.08
C VAL A 297 16.47 11.08 -8.53
N VAL A 298 15.87 9.89 -8.55
CA VAL A 298 16.48 8.66 -8.06
C VAL A 298 17.72 8.27 -8.90
N GLN A 299 17.63 8.37 -10.22
CA GLN A 299 18.78 8.12 -11.10
C GLN A 299 19.92 9.12 -10.81
N CYS A 300 19.60 10.40 -10.67
CA CYS A 300 20.57 11.43 -10.32
C CYS A 300 21.23 11.11 -8.97
N ALA A 301 20.43 10.78 -7.96
CA ALA A 301 20.94 10.46 -6.63
C ALA A 301 21.88 9.24 -6.65
N LYS A 302 21.60 8.21 -7.45
CA LYS A 302 22.50 7.07 -7.64
C LYS A 302 23.85 7.48 -8.26
N GLU A 303 23.84 8.32 -9.30
CA GLU A 303 25.07 8.82 -9.92
C GLU A 303 25.94 9.63 -8.93
N PHE A 304 25.29 10.47 -8.11
CA PHE A 304 25.97 11.27 -7.10
C PHE A 304 26.21 10.53 -5.77
N ARG A 305 25.81 9.25 -5.67
CA ARG A 305 25.88 8.42 -4.45
C ARG A 305 25.20 9.07 -3.24
N VAL A 306 24.11 9.78 -3.48
CA VAL A 306 23.26 10.35 -2.43
C VAL A 306 22.30 9.25 -1.94
N PRO A 307 22.23 8.99 -0.62
CA PRO A 307 21.36 7.96 -0.07
C PRO A 307 19.88 8.29 -0.27
N ILE A 308 19.11 7.27 -0.66
CA ILE A 308 17.66 7.33 -0.89
C ILE A 308 16.92 6.60 0.23
N ILE A 309 16.09 7.37 0.94
CA ILE A 309 15.26 6.92 2.05
C ILE A 309 13.81 6.90 1.61
N VAL A 310 13.18 5.75 1.68
CA VAL A 310 11.74 5.59 1.42
C VAL A 310 10.98 5.53 2.73
N MET A 311 9.91 6.32 2.87
CA MET A 311 9.02 6.29 4.04
C MET A 311 7.61 5.84 3.64
N ALA A 312 7.15 4.74 4.22
CA ALA A 312 5.81 4.21 3.98
C ALA A 312 5.29 3.35 5.14
N GLY A 313 4.01 3.46 5.46
CA GLY A 313 3.38 2.54 6.42
C GLY A 313 3.16 1.14 5.84
N LEU A 314 3.11 0.13 6.69
CA LEU A 314 2.96 -1.29 6.29
C LEU A 314 1.70 -1.59 5.48
N TYR A 315 0.62 -0.84 5.66
CA TYR A 315 -0.60 -1.00 4.84
C TYR A 315 -0.38 -0.73 3.34
N LYS A 316 0.71 -0.03 2.98
CA LYS A 316 1.15 0.19 1.60
C LYS A 316 2.07 -0.91 1.09
N LEU A 317 2.33 -1.97 1.84
CA LEU A 317 3.10 -3.13 1.39
C LEU A 317 2.17 -4.12 0.68
N SER A 318 2.58 -4.68 -0.46
CA SER A 318 1.81 -5.69 -1.19
C SER A 318 2.65 -6.95 -1.35
N SER A 319 1.97 -8.09 -1.24
CA SER A 319 2.54 -9.40 -1.57
C SER A 319 2.72 -9.63 -3.06
N LEU A 320 2.11 -8.80 -3.92
CA LEU A 320 2.23 -8.93 -5.36
C LEU A 320 3.64 -8.57 -5.82
N SER A 321 4.14 -9.32 -6.80
CA SER A 321 5.38 -8.98 -7.51
C SER A 321 5.06 -8.18 -8.77
N PRO A 322 5.86 -7.16 -9.11
CA PRO A 322 5.61 -6.33 -10.28
C PRO A 322 6.12 -7.03 -11.55
N PHE A 323 5.26 -7.80 -12.20
CA PHE A 323 5.60 -8.46 -13.49
C PHE A 323 5.41 -7.50 -14.69
N ASP A 324 4.26 -6.82 -14.77
CA ASP A 324 3.90 -5.93 -15.90
C ASP A 324 3.87 -4.45 -15.53
N ILE A 325 5.05 -3.85 -15.29
CA ILE A 325 5.23 -2.47 -14.82
C ILE A 325 4.42 -1.45 -15.67
N LYS A 326 4.50 -1.56 -17.00
CA LYS A 326 3.97 -0.56 -17.93
C LYS A 326 2.45 -0.58 -18.07
N GLU A 327 1.83 -1.76 -18.10
CA GLU A 327 0.40 -1.89 -18.40
C GLU A 327 -0.49 -1.83 -17.16
N ASN A 328 -0.03 -2.42 -16.05
CA ASN A 328 -0.87 -2.61 -14.87
C ASN A 328 -0.60 -1.61 -13.75
N TYR A 329 0.63 -1.09 -13.62
CA TYR A 329 1.03 -0.33 -12.42
C TYR A 329 1.18 1.18 -12.64
N LEU A 330 1.56 1.61 -13.85
CA LEU A 330 1.69 3.03 -14.17
C LEU A 330 0.33 3.64 -14.56
N GLU A 331 0.04 4.80 -13.99
CA GLU A 331 -1.17 5.56 -14.26
C GLU A 331 -0.84 6.72 -15.17
N VAL A 332 -1.45 6.71 -16.36
CA VAL A 332 -1.38 7.83 -17.30
C VAL A 332 -2.60 8.73 -17.06
N GLY A 333 -2.36 10.01 -16.81
CA GLY A 333 -3.37 11.03 -16.62
C GLY A 333 -4.17 11.28 -17.90
N GLY A 334 -5.46 11.57 -17.74
CA GLY A 334 -6.35 11.87 -18.86
C GLY A 334 -6.11 13.24 -19.48
N SER A 335 -6.65 13.44 -20.69
CA SER A 335 -6.42 14.60 -21.56
C SER A 335 -6.64 15.98 -20.92
N LYS A 336 -7.44 16.08 -19.84
CA LYS A 336 -7.63 17.34 -19.09
C LYS A 336 -6.36 17.80 -18.35
N LEU A 337 -5.64 16.88 -17.72
CA LEU A 337 -4.36 17.16 -17.07
C LEU A 337 -3.28 17.38 -18.13
N THR A 338 -3.33 16.61 -19.22
CA THR A 338 -2.44 16.77 -20.37
C THR A 338 -2.63 18.12 -21.06
N GLY A 339 -3.84 18.68 -21.09
CA GLY A 339 -4.12 20.02 -21.57
C GLY A 339 -3.47 21.14 -20.73
N SER A 340 -3.04 20.85 -19.50
CA SER A 340 -2.23 21.79 -18.72
C SER A 340 -0.79 21.90 -19.24
N LEU A 341 -0.30 20.90 -19.99
CA LEU A 341 1.01 20.94 -20.64
C LEU A 341 1.00 21.86 -21.87
N LEU A 342 -0.19 22.13 -22.43
CA LEU A 342 -0.36 23.08 -23.53
C LEU A 342 -0.45 24.51 -22.98
N PRO A 343 0.08 25.50 -23.72
CA PRO A 343 -0.18 26.90 -23.45
C PRO A 343 -1.70 27.16 -23.40
N LYS A 344 -2.15 28.02 -22.48
CA LYS A 344 -3.59 28.33 -22.29
C LYS A 344 -4.31 28.81 -23.57
N GLN A 345 -3.55 29.28 -24.57
CA GLN A 345 -4.02 29.72 -25.89
C GLN A 345 -4.44 28.56 -26.82
N HIS A 346 -4.03 27.33 -26.49
CA HIS A 346 -4.33 26.11 -27.25
C HIS A 346 -5.16 25.13 -26.41
N LYS A 347 -6.00 25.66 -25.50
CA LYS A 347 -6.95 24.86 -24.75
C LYS A 347 -7.91 24.21 -25.73
N VAL A 348 -8.00 22.88 -25.65
CA VAL A 348 -8.95 22.03 -26.38
C VAL A 348 -10.39 22.41 -25.95
N VAL A 349 -10.90 23.49 -26.52
CA VAL A 349 -12.31 23.90 -26.51
C VAL A 349 -12.65 24.13 -27.98
N GLY A 350 -13.10 23.08 -28.66
CA GLY A 350 -13.46 23.14 -30.08
C GLY A 350 -12.29 22.97 -31.06
N ASP A 351 -12.68 22.85 -32.33
CA ASP A 351 -11.93 22.49 -33.55
C ASP A 351 -10.81 23.47 -33.97
N GLU A 352 -10.21 24.21 -33.03
CA GLU A 352 -9.26 25.31 -33.35
C GLU A 352 -7.77 24.92 -33.20
N GLY A 353 -7.45 23.65 -33.42
CA GLY A 353 -6.05 23.24 -33.60
C GLY A 353 -5.92 21.78 -34.01
N ASP A 354 -5.28 21.52 -35.15
CA ASP A 354 -5.02 20.18 -35.67
C ASP A 354 -3.86 19.51 -34.90
N TYR A 355 -4.11 19.18 -33.62
CA TYR A 355 -3.21 18.40 -32.77
C TYR A 355 -3.33 16.89 -33.01
N SER A 356 -3.96 16.48 -34.11
CA SER A 356 -4.10 15.07 -34.50
C SER A 356 -2.78 14.31 -34.53
N ARG A 357 -1.67 15.02 -34.76
CA ARG A 357 -0.30 14.46 -34.79
C ARG A 357 0.48 14.60 -33.48
N LEU A 358 -0.02 15.36 -32.49
CA LEU A 358 0.67 15.59 -31.23
C LEU A 358 0.21 14.59 -30.17
N ILE A 359 1.05 13.60 -29.88
CA ILE A 359 0.81 12.66 -28.79
C ILE A 359 1.41 13.23 -27.51
N MET A 360 0.57 13.51 -26.52
CA MET A 360 1.00 13.95 -25.22
C MET A 360 0.75 12.85 -24.18
N VAL A 361 1.74 12.61 -23.34
CA VAL A 361 1.68 11.62 -22.26
C VAL A 361 1.96 12.31 -20.95
N ASN A 362 1.08 12.12 -19.97
CA ASN A 362 1.27 12.60 -18.61
C ASN A 362 1.22 11.40 -17.67
N ASN A 363 2.34 11.06 -17.03
CA ASN A 363 2.35 10.03 -16.00
C ASN A 363 1.97 10.66 -14.65
N ILE A 364 1.12 9.98 -13.89
CA ILE A 364 0.76 10.39 -12.53
C ILE A 364 1.70 9.74 -11.54
N ASN A 365 1.98 8.44 -11.74
CA ASN A 365 2.82 7.65 -10.86
C ASN A 365 4.14 7.32 -11.56
N ASP A 366 5.20 7.25 -10.77
CA ASP A 366 6.51 6.72 -11.17
C ASP A 366 6.79 5.39 -10.47
N PHE A 367 7.61 4.56 -11.11
CA PHE A 367 8.09 3.30 -10.57
C PHE A 367 9.58 3.40 -10.27
N ILE A 368 9.96 3.02 -9.05
CA ILE A 368 11.34 3.00 -8.57
C ILE A 368 11.76 1.55 -8.36
N ALA A 369 12.83 1.12 -9.02
CA ALA A 369 13.38 -0.21 -8.81
C ALA A 369 14.10 -0.31 -7.45
N ALA A 370 14.08 -1.51 -6.86
CA ALA A 370 14.67 -1.76 -5.54
C ALA A 370 16.17 -1.43 -5.46
N GLU A 371 16.90 -1.56 -6.57
CA GLU A 371 18.34 -1.29 -6.68
C GLU A 371 18.73 0.17 -6.42
N PHE A 372 17.76 1.08 -6.49
CA PHE A 372 18.02 2.50 -6.22
C PHE A 372 17.63 2.91 -4.80
N ILE A 373 16.96 2.05 -4.04
CA ILE A 373 16.50 2.38 -2.70
C ILE A 373 17.56 1.86 -1.72
N ASP A 374 18.02 2.69 -0.79
CA ASP A 374 18.98 2.22 0.22
C ASP A 374 18.26 1.68 1.46
N ILE A 375 17.26 2.41 1.94
CA ILE A 375 16.53 2.06 3.15
C ILE A 375 15.04 2.39 3.04
N ILE A 376 14.22 1.48 3.55
CA ILE A 376 12.77 1.62 3.64
C ILE A 376 12.40 1.70 5.12
N ILE A 377 11.88 2.85 5.54
CA ILE A 377 11.37 3.10 6.88
C ILE A 377 9.88 2.80 6.88
N THR A 378 9.50 1.86 7.73
CA THR A 378 8.12 1.49 8.00
C THR A 378 7.81 1.74 9.48
N ASN A 379 6.56 1.47 9.86
CA ASN A 379 6.10 1.64 11.23
C ASN A 379 6.63 0.57 12.20
N THR A 380 7.13 -0.57 11.71
CA THR A 380 7.80 -1.58 12.55
C THR A 380 9.31 -1.42 12.65
N GLY A 381 9.93 -0.80 11.65
CA GLY A 381 11.39 -0.72 11.58
C GLY A 381 11.90 -0.13 10.27
N ALA A 382 13.21 0.06 10.22
CA ALA A 382 13.93 0.40 9.01
C ALA A 382 14.56 -0.87 8.42
N TYR A 383 14.39 -1.07 7.12
CA TYR A 383 14.76 -2.29 6.44
C TYR A 383 15.47 -2.00 5.13
N SER A 384 16.38 -2.89 4.73
CA SER A 384 16.91 -2.91 3.37
C SER A 384 15.84 -3.43 2.39
N PRO A 385 15.80 -2.97 1.12
CA PRO A 385 14.88 -3.50 0.12
C PRO A 385 14.96 -5.02 -0.03
N SER A 386 16.15 -5.61 0.09
CA SER A 386 16.37 -7.06 0.02
C SER A 386 15.69 -7.83 1.15
N PHE A 387 15.32 -7.18 2.26
CA PHE A 387 14.61 -7.81 3.38
C PHE A 387 13.08 -7.73 3.24
N MET A 388 12.56 -7.02 2.24
CA MET A 388 11.12 -6.83 2.07
C MET A 388 10.34 -8.12 1.86
N TYR A 389 10.93 -9.15 1.25
CA TYR A 389 10.26 -10.44 1.11
C TYR A 389 9.90 -11.04 2.48
N ARG A 390 10.73 -10.82 3.50
CA ARG A 390 10.50 -11.34 4.85
C ARG A 390 9.40 -10.55 5.55
N VAL A 391 9.44 -9.23 5.46
CA VAL A 391 8.39 -8.36 6.00
C VAL A 391 7.03 -8.68 5.34
N VAL A 392 7.02 -8.99 4.05
CA VAL A 392 5.81 -9.49 3.36
C VAL A 392 5.38 -10.85 3.91
N ALA A 393 6.29 -11.81 4.04
CA ALA A 393 5.96 -13.15 4.54
C ALA A 393 5.43 -13.15 5.99
N ASP A 394 5.85 -12.19 6.81
CA ASP A 394 5.37 -12.04 8.18
C ASP A 394 4.00 -11.32 8.26
N ASN A 395 3.51 -10.69 7.18
CA ASN A 395 2.24 -9.94 7.15
C ASN A 395 1.19 -10.48 6.16
N TYR A 396 1.60 -11.33 5.22
CA TYR A 396 0.77 -11.82 4.13
C TYR A 396 0.97 -13.32 3.92
N GLU A 397 -0.09 -14.00 3.48
CA GLU A 397 0.04 -15.38 3.01
C GLU A 397 0.78 -15.40 1.67
N SER A 398 1.66 -16.38 1.49
CA SER A 398 2.30 -16.66 0.19
C SER A 398 1.21 -16.92 -0.85
N ALA A 399 1.19 -16.08 -1.90
CA ALA A 399 0.21 -16.15 -2.98
C ALA A 399 0.33 -17.42 -3.82
#